data_AF-A0A9D7R3R1-F1
#
_entry.id   AF-A0A9D7R3R1-F1
#
_cell.length_a   1.000
_cell.length_b   1.000
_cell.length_c   1.000
_cell.angle_alpha   90.00
_cell.angle_beta   90.00
_cell.angle_gamma   90.00
#
_symmetry.space_group_name_H-M   'P 1'
#
loop_
_entity.id
_entity.type
_entity.pdbx_description
1 polymer ?
#
loop_
_entity_poly.entity_id
_entity_poly.type
_entity_poly.pdbx_seq_one_letter_code
_entity_poly.pdbx_strand_id
1 'polypeptide(L)' 'MTDDNGRITRFLEKPSWGEVFSDTINTGIYILEPMLWISFRRKRNSISARTSIRLCYKKGLPLFGYVADGY' A
#
# COMPACT_ATOMS: atom_id res chain seq x y z
N MET A 1 2.49 9.49 -0.96
CA MET A 1 2.31 10.44 -2.08
C MET A 1 2.07 9.65 -3.34
N THR A 2 1.09 10.09 -4.12
CA THR A 2 0.79 9.59 -5.45
C THR A 2 1.23 10.61 -6.49
N ASP A 3 1.54 10.15 -7.71
CA ASP A 3 1.65 11.04 -8.88
C ASP A 3 0.27 11.37 -9.47
N ASP A 4 0.25 12.13 -10.56
CA ASP A 4 -0.97 12.57 -11.27
C ASP A 4 -1.81 11.41 -11.82
N ASN A 5 -1.22 10.22 -11.96
CA ASN A 5 -1.90 8.99 -12.38
C ASN A 5 -2.32 8.12 -11.18
N GLY A 6 -2.20 8.64 -9.96
CA GLY A 6 -2.53 7.92 -8.73
C GLY A 6 -1.48 6.89 -8.32
N ARG A 7 -0.32 6.79 -8.98
CA ARG A 7 0.72 5.79 -8.65
C ARG A 7 1.45 6.22 -7.38
N ILE A 8 1.58 5.32 -6.42
CA ILE A 8 2.28 5.56 -5.17
C ILE A 8 3.78 5.66 -5.45
N THR A 9 4.32 6.88 -5.36
CA THR A 9 5.76 7.18 -5.52
C THR A 9 6.50 7.18 -4.20
N ARG A 10 5.79 7.45 -3.09
CA ARG A 10 6.35 7.42 -1.75
C ARG A 10 5.34 6.82 -0.77
N PHE A 11 5.75 5.72 -0.13
CA PHE A 11 4.98 5.06 0.92
C PHE A 11 5.67 5.28 2.27
N LEU A 12 4.97 5.87 3.23
CA LEU A 12 5.47 6.07 4.60
C LEU A 12 4.44 5.50 5.57
N GLU A 13 4.89 4.54 6.39
CA GLU A 13 4.03 3.79 7.30
C GLU A 13 4.28 4.26 8.74
N LYS A 14 3.27 4.86 9.37
CA LYS A 14 3.35 5.52 10.69
C LYS A 14 4.40 6.63 10.77
N PRO A 15 4.21 7.74 10.03
CA PRO A 15 5.00 8.95 10.25
C PRO A 15 4.90 9.43 11.70
N SER A 16 5.99 9.99 12.21
CA SER A 16 5.95 10.91 13.35
C SER A 16 5.19 12.19 12.93
N TRP A 17 4.69 13.00 13.87
CA TRP A 17 3.97 14.24 13.54
C TRP A 17 4.74 15.16 12.58
N GLY A 18 6.08 15.22 12.69
CA GLY A 18 6.94 16.00 11.78
C GLY A 18 7.20 15.37 10.40
N GLU A 19 6.74 14.14 10.16
CA GLU A 19 6.87 13.41 8.90
C GLU A 19 5.54 13.26 8.17
N VAL A 20 4.47 13.87 8.69
CA VAL A 20 3.17 13.91 8.01
C VAL A 20 3.26 14.91 6.86
N PHE A 21 3.28 14.39 5.63
CA PHE A 21 3.38 15.19 4.40
C PHE A 21 2.10 15.14 3.54
N SER A 22 1.00 14.59 4.07
CA SER A 22 -0.27 14.48 3.35
C SER A 22 -1.45 14.45 4.32
N ASP A 23 -2.53 15.12 3.92
CA ASP A 23 -3.84 15.07 4.59
C ASP A 23 -4.59 13.75 4.30
N THR A 24 -4.00 12.85 3.50
CA THR A 24 -4.57 11.53 3.21
C THR A 24 -3.89 10.44 4.07
N ILE A 25 -4.70 9.63 4.74
CA ILE A 25 -4.25 8.50 5.55
C ILE A 25 -4.58 7.17 4.87
N ASN A 26 -3.80 6.13 5.18
CA ASN A 26 -4.14 4.78 4.75
C ASN A 26 -5.28 4.23 5.62
N THR A 27 -6.45 3.99 5.03
CA THR A 27 -7.64 3.48 5.72
C THR A 27 -7.59 1.97 5.99
N GLY A 28 -6.55 1.27 5.54
CA GLY A 28 -6.40 -0.18 5.70
C GLY A 28 -7.19 -1.02 4.69
N ILE A 29 -7.83 -0.39 3.71
CA ILE A 29 -8.53 -1.04 2.61
C ILE A 29 -7.55 -1.24 1.45
N TYR A 30 -7.48 -2.47 0.93
CA TYR A 30 -6.58 -2.82 -0.17
C TYR A 30 -7.28 -3.70 -1.20
N ILE A 31 -7.16 -3.33 -2.47
CA ILE A 31 -7.56 -4.15 -3.62
C ILE A 31 -6.29 -4.77 -4.19
N LEU A 32 -6.26 -6.09 -4.31
CA LEU A 32 -5.08 -6.84 -4.76
C LEU A 32 -5.46 -7.79 -5.88
N GLU A 33 -4.61 -7.85 -6.90
CA GLU A 33 -4.69 -8.86 -7.95
C GLU A 33 -4.64 -10.28 -7.36
N PRO A 34 -5.56 -11.20 -7.74
CA PRO A 34 -5.61 -12.56 -7.21
C PRO A 34 -4.27 -13.31 -7.30
N MET A 35 -3.50 -13.08 -8.36
CA MET A 35 -2.22 -13.75 -8.60
C MET A 35 -1.15 -13.40 -7.55
N LEU A 36 -1.26 -12.24 -6.89
CA LEU A 36 -0.37 -11.85 -5.80
C LEU A 36 -0.55 -12.75 -4.56
N TRP A 37 -1.76 -13.24 -4.30
CA TRP A 37 -2.04 -14.15 -3.17
C TRP A 37 -1.30 -15.47 -3.27
N ILE A 38 -1.20 -16.03 -4.47
CA ILE A 38 -0.44 -17.25 -4.74
C ILE A 38 1.05 -17.01 -4.45
N SER A 39 1.58 -15.87 -4.90
CA SER A 39 2.98 -15.49 -4.66
C SER A 39 3.30 -15.32 -3.17
N PHE A 40 2.38 -14.72 -2.40
CA PHE A 40 2.57 -14.49 -0.97
C PHE A 40 2.47 -15.76 -0.12
N ARG A 41 1.49 -16.64 -0.39
CA ARG A 41 1.31 -17.90 0.35
C ARG A 41 2.50 -18.85 0.19
N ARG A 42 3.17 -18.84 -0.97
CA ARG A 42 4.40 -19.63 -1.18
C ARG A 42 5.57 -19.20 -0.29
N LYS A 43 5.56 -17.96 0.22
CA LYS A 43 6.68 -17.42 1.01
C LYS A 43 6.44 -17.39 2.52
N ARG A 44 5.19 -17.54 3.00
CA ARG A 44 4.87 -17.44 4.44
C ARG A 44 3.55 -18.12 4.81
N ASN A 45 3.54 -18.76 5.99
CA ASN A 45 2.36 -19.41 6.56
C ASN A 45 1.31 -18.41 7.08
N SER A 46 1.68 -17.13 7.24
CA SER A 46 0.77 -16.04 7.60
C SER A 46 1.20 -14.74 6.91
N ILE A 47 0.28 -14.11 6.18
CA ILE A 47 0.48 -12.85 5.45
C ILE A 47 -0.73 -11.94 5.71
N SER A 48 -0.48 -10.71 6.16
CA SER A 48 -1.50 -9.67 6.31
C SER A 48 -1.51 -8.73 5.11
N ALA A 49 -2.62 -8.04 4.86
CA ALA A 49 -2.73 -7.08 3.76
C ALA A 49 -1.66 -5.98 3.82
N ARG A 50 -1.36 -5.46 5.03
CA ARG A 50 -0.22 -4.55 5.28
C ARG A 50 1.12 -5.15 4.84
N THR A 51 1.37 -6.40 5.19
CA THR A 51 2.62 -7.07 4.80
C THR A 51 2.70 -7.25 3.28
N SER A 52 1.58 -7.57 2.65
CA SER A 52 1.46 -7.72 1.19
C SER A 52 1.76 -6.41 0.46
N ILE A 53 1.14 -5.29 0.86
CA ILE A 53 1.35 -3.98 0.22
C ILE A 53 2.82 -3.54 0.37
N ARG A 54 3.43 -3.78 1.53
CA ARG A 54 4.83 -3.44 1.78
C ARG A 54 5.80 -4.27 0.94
N LEU A 55 5.47 -5.55 0.72
CA LEU A 55 6.23 -6.41 -0.19
C LEU A 55 6.09 -5.95 -1.64
N CYS A 56 4.88 -5.54 -2.07
CA CYS A 56 4.69 -4.96 -3.41
C CYS A 56 5.56 -3.72 -3.60
N TYR A 57 5.53 -2.80 -2.63
CA TYR A 57 6.33 -1.58 -2.67
C TYR A 57 7.83 -1.89 -2.74
N LYS A 58 8.33 -2.79 -1.88
CA LYS A 58 9.75 -3.21 -1.88
C LYS A 58 10.18 -3.88 -3.18
N LYS A 59 9.28 -4.57 -3.87
CA LYS A 59 9.54 -5.22 -5.16
C LYS A 59 9.40 -4.27 -6.35
N GLY A 60 9.04 -3.00 -6.13
CA GLY A 60 8.75 -2.05 -7.21
C GLY A 60 7.50 -2.41 -8.02
N LEU A 61 6.61 -3.25 -7.46
CA LEU A 61 5.36 -3.56 -8.12
C LEU A 61 4.49 -2.30 -8.19
N PRO A 62 3.72 -2.12 -9.28
CA PRO A 62 2.83 -0.98 -9.40
C PRO A 62 1.82 -0.97 -8.25
N LEU A 63 1.79 0.14 -7.54
CA LEU A 63 0.86 0.41 -6.45
C LEU A 63 0.20 1.75 -6.71
N PHE A 64 -1.10 1.81 -6.51
CA PHE A 64 -1.90 3.00 -6.76
C PHE A 64 -2.70 3.36 -5.51
N GLY A 65 -2.81 4.66 -5.24
CA GLY A 65 -3.64 5.21 -4.19
C GLY A 65 -4.99 5.63 -4.77
N TYR A 66 -6.04 5.43 -4.00
CA TYR A 66 -7.37 5.92 -4.31
C TYR A 66 -7.87 6.72 -3.11
N VAL A 67 -8.24 7.98 -3.34
CA VAL A 67 -8.87 8.83 -2.34
C VAL A 67 -10.36 8.52 -2.40
N ALA A 68 -10.89 7.92 -1.34
CA ALA A 68 -12.30 7.60 -1.23
C ALA A 68 -13.05 8.75 -0.56
N ASP A 69 -14.17 9.18 -1.15
CA ASP A 69 -15.10 10.10 -0.50
C ASP A 69 -15.91 9.34 0.56
N GLY A 70 -15.70 9.66 1.84
CA GLY A 70 -16.57 9.18 2.93
C GLY A 70 -15.93 8.27 3.99
N TYR A 71 -14.70 8.54 4.41
CA TYR A 71 -14.14 7.97 5.64
C TYR A 71 -13.33 9.01 6.42
#